data_AF-X1HA92-F1
#
_entry.id   AF-X1HA92-F1
#
_cell.length_a   1.000
_cell.length_b   1.000
_cell.length_c   1.000
_cell.angle_alpha   90.00
_cell.angle_beta   90.00
_cell.angle_gamma   90.00
#
_symmetry.space_group_name_H-M   'P 1'
#
loop_
_entity.id
_entity.type
_entity.pdbx_description
1 polymer ?
#
loop_
_entity_poly.entity_id
_entity_poly.type
_entity_poly.pdbx_seq_one_letter_code
_entity_poly.pdbx_strand_id
1 'polypeptide(L)'
;AEGLQLYETAADAYEYCAELFSYLYPSQAPPVRLYLPWMISSYNTKRNQHRCLQIASRFRQSGQFDLFAEAIAGKAAAKIGNTEQANRIFQDAEDKALELIGHELRTINYEQLAWFYCFAAPDANKAIEWANKAYSIEPNSPTAAAILAYSLVINDQTDWAKTLIDNYEHNQIAELTLAQIQLSQGQPDLAIETLKSAIAKDPGSLEAEHAKKILAQHDAEYIPPVDPDITLAVLKNSFGQAVVPVFTPPEKIISLRLNVRGSE
;
A
#
# COMPACT_ATOMS: atom_id res chain seq x y z
N ALA A 1 -9.64 -2.23 -10.64
CA ALA A 1 -8.65 -3.27 -10.99
C ALA A 1 -8.00 -3.83 -9.72
N GLU A 2 -7.45 -2.99 -8.83
CA GLU A 2 -6.83 -3.40 -7.55
C GLU A 2 -7.76 -4.18 -6.61
N GLY A 3 -8.99 -3.70 -6.40
CA GLY A 3 -9.98 -4.44 -5.59
C GLY A 3 -10.39 -5.81 -6.18
N LEU A 4 -10.13 -6.02 -7.47
CA LEU A 4 -10.30 -7.31 -8.16
C LEU A 4 -8.97 -8.07 -8.30
N GLN A 5 -7.91 -7.57 -7.67
CA GLN A 5 -6.56 -8.15 -7.65
C GLN A 5 -5.92 -8.32 -9.03
N LEU A 6 -6.37 -7.53 -10.01
CA LEU A 6 -5.75 -7.39 -11.32
C LEU A 6 -4.55 -6.44 -11.25
N TYR A 7 -3.58 -6.74 -10.39
CA TYR A 7 -2.50 -5.81 -10.04
C TYR A 7 -1.58 -5.47 -11.22
N GLU A 8 -1.32 -6.41 -12.13
CA GLU A 8 -0.51 -6.13 -13.32
C GLU A 8 -1.23 -5.14 -14.25
N THR A 9 -2.50 -5.41 -14.58
CA THR A 9 -3.31 -4.48 -15.38
C THR A 9 -3.48 -3.12 -14.70
N ALA A 10 -3.62 -3.09 -13.37
CA ALA A 10 -3.68 -1.85 -12.61
C ALA A 10 -2.36 -1.08 -12.67
N ALA A 11 -1.22 -1.75 -12.46
CA ALA A 11 0.10 -1.15 -12.52
C ALA A 11 0.38 -0.55 -13.91
N ASP A 12 0.03 -1.27 -14.99
CA ASP A 12 0.19 -0.79 -16.36
C ASP A 12 -0.71 0.43 -16.62
N ALA A 13 -1.95 0.42 -16.14
CA ALA A 13 -2.88 1.54 -16.30
C ALA A 13 -2.38 2.80 -15.55
N TYR A 14 -1.86 2.62 -14.34
CA TYR A 14 -1.27 3.72 -13.58
C TYR A 14 0.01 4.23 -14.21
N GLU A 15 0.85 3.35 -14.77
CA GLU A 15 2.03 3.73 -15.52
C GLU A 15 1.65 4.59 -16.72
N TYR A 16 0.70 4.16 -17.54
CA TYR A 16 0.20 4.93 -18.68
C TYR A 16 -0.25 6.34 -18.24
N CYS A 17 -1.03 6.41 -17.16
CA CYS A 17 -1.50 7.69 -16.62
C CYS A 17 -0.35 8.56 -16.09
N ALA A 18 0.67 7.96 -15.46
CA ALA A 18 1.85 8.67 -14.99
C ALA A 18 2.70 9.20 -16.14
N GLU A 19 2.89 8.43 -17.20
CA GLU A 19 3.62 8.85 -18.40
C GLU A 19 2.87 9.98 -19.14
N LEU A 20 1.54 9.87 -19.28
CA LEU A 20 0.71 10.94 -19.82
C LEU A 20 0.78 12.21 -18.96
N PHE A 21 0.73 12.06 -17.63
CA PHE A 21 0.86 13.20 -16.72
C PHE A 21 2.21 13.88 -16.87
N SER A 22 3.31 13.12 -16.90
CA SER A 22 4.66 13.67 -17.12
C SER A 22 4.81 14.34 -18.49
N TYR A 23 4.12 13.85 -19.52
CA TYR A 23 4.08 14.50 -20.83
C TYR A 23 3.38 15.87 -20.78
N LEU A 24 2.21 15.94 -20.13
CA LEU A 24 1.42 17.17 -20.04
C LEU A 24 1.99 18.19 -19.03
N TYR A 25 2.66 17.70 -17.98
CA TYR A 25 3.16 18.50 -16.86
C TYR A 25 4.61 18.11 -16.51
N PRO A 26 5.59 18.38 -17.38
CA PRO A 26 6.97 17.86 -17.25
C PRO A 26 7.71 18.36 -16.01
N SER A 27 7.27 19.48 -15.42
CA SER A 27 7.87 20.05 -14.20
C SER A 27 7.11 19.70 -12.93
N GLN A 28 6.04 18.89 -13.01
CA GLN A 28 5.23 18.50 -11.86
C GLN A 28 5.43 17.01 -11.56
N ALA A 29 5.55 16.68 -10.28
CA ALA A 29 5.48 15.30 -9.86
C ALA A 29 4.04 14.78 -9.99
N PRO A 30 3.85 13.48 -10.30
CA PRO A 30 2.54 12.84 -10.22
C PRO A 30 1.87 13.09 -8.85
N PRO A 31 0.56 13.37 -8.82
CA PRO A 31 -0.16 13.52 -7.55
C PRO A 31 -0.29 12.19 -6.80
N VAL A 32 -0.48 12.24 -5.49
CA VAL A 32 -0.60 11.06 -4.58
C VAL A 32 -1.60 10.01 -5.05
N ARG A 33 -2.76 10.46 -5.56
CA ARG A 33 -3.81 9.60 -6.13
C ARG A 33 -3.37 8.77 -7.34
N LEU A 34 -2.21 9.09 -7.92
CA LEU A 34 -1.65 8.40 -9.07
C LEU A 34 -0.50 7.48 -8.65
N TYR A 35 0.50 7.99 -7.93
CA TYR A 35 1.71 7.21 -7.67
C TYR A 35 1.54 6.18 -6.53
N LEU A 36 0.75 6.44 -5.49
CA LEU A 36 0.58 5.45 -4.40
C LEU A 36 -0.14 4.19 -4.89
N PRO A 37 -1.29 4.27 -5.58
CA PRO A 37 -1.91 3.09 -6.20
C PRO A 37 -0.98 2.41 -7.22
N TRP A 38 -0.22 3.19 -8.00
CA TRP A 38 0.78 2.63 -8.91
C TRP A 38 1.82 1.77 -8.17
N MET A 39 2.34 2.28 -7.05
CA MET A 39 3.31 1.58 -6.22
C MET A 39 2.71 0.34 -5.55
N ILE A 40 1.49 0.42 -5.01
CA ILE A 40 0.77 -0.72 -4.41
C ILE A 40 0.49 -1.81 -5.45
N SER A 41 -0.03 -1.43 -6.61
CA SER A 41 -0.23 -2.36 -7.72
C SER A 41 1.09 -3.01 -8.15
N SER A 42 2.15 -2.23 -8.33
CA SER A 42 3.47 -2.73 -8.71
C SER A 42 4.04 -3.69 -7.66
N TYR A 43 3.88 -3.36 -6.38
CA TYR A 43 4.34 -4.15 -5.23
C TYR A 43 3.71 -5.54 -5.18
N ASN A 44 2.42 -5.63 -5.51
CA ASN A 44 1.67 -6.88 -5.52
C ASN A 44 1.91 -7.74 -6.77
N THR A 45 2.76 -7.31 -7.70
CA THR A 45 3.15 -8.09 -8.89
C THR A 45 4.60 -8.55 -8.79
N LYS A 46 4.87 -9.83 -9.08
CA LYS A 46 6.25 -10.36 -9.02
C LYS A 46 7.21 -9.63 -9.98
N ARG A 47 6.73 -9.21 -11.16
CA ARG A 47 7.56 -8.57 -12.19
C ARG A 47 7.86 -7.10 -11.89
N ASN A 48 6.94 -6.36 -11.26
CA ASN A 48 7.06 -4.91 -11.12
C ASN A 48 7.49 -4.45 -9.72
N GLN A 49 7.90 -5.34 -8.81
CA GLN A 49 8.42 -4.93 -7.50
C GLN A 49 9.58 -3.92 -7.59
N HIS A 50 10.47 -4.06 -8.58
CA HIS A 50 11.54 -3.08 -8.83
C HIS A 50 11.00 -1.70 -9.23
N ARG A 51 9.80 -1.60 -9.79
CA ARG A 51 9.16 -0.33 -10.17
C ARG A 51 8.89 0.53 -8.93
N CYS A 52 8.51 -0.07 -7.80
CA CYS A 52 8.33 0.67 -6.54
C CYS A 52 9.59 1.45 -6.15
N LEU A 53 10.77 0.85 -6.32
CA LEU A 53 12.06 1.49 -6.05
C LEU A 53 12.35 2.63 -7.02
N GLN A 54 12.00 2.47 -8.30
CA GLN A 54 12.17 3.51 -9.31
C GLN A 54 11.27 4.72 -9.02
N ILE A 55 10.02 4.47 -8.65
CA ILE A 55 9.06 5.52 -8.31
C ILE A 55 9.56 6.29 -7.09
N ALA A 56 9.86 5.61 -5.98
CA ALA A 56 10.39 6.27 -4.78
C ALA A 56 11.68 7.05 -5.06
N SER A 57 12.62 6.49 -5.83
CA SER A 57 13.85 7.19 -6.21
C SER A 57 13.58 8.50 -6.97
N ARG A 58 12.59 8.54 -7.87
CA ARG A 58 12.22 9.77 -8.59
C ARG A 58 11.66 10.83 -7.63
N PHE A 59 10.82 10.41 -6.67
CA PHE A 59 10.29 11.29 -5.64
C PHE A 59 11.41 11.92 -4.81
N ARG A 60 12.34 11.09 -4.30
CA ARG A 60 13.52 11.57 -3.56
C ARG A 60 14.36 12.55 -4.37
N GLN A 61 14.63 12.25 -5.64
CA GLN A 61 15.40 13.13 -6.55
C GLN A 61 14.71 14.47 -6.81
N SER A 62 13.38 14.52 -6.74
CA SER A 62 12.60 15.76 -6.85
C SER A 62 12.51 16.55 -5.54
N GLY A 63 13.13 16.07 -4.46
CA GLY A 63 13.05 16.68 -3.12
C GLY A 63 11.73 16.42 -2.40
N GLN A 64 10.91 15.49 -2.90
CA GLN A 64 9.64 15.12 -2.28
C GLN A 64 9.83 13.91 -1.34
N PHE A 65 8.97 13.84 -0.32
CA PHE A 65 8.95 12.76 0.65
C PHE A 65 7.51 12.35 0.96
N ASP A 66 7.26 11.05 0.93
CA ASP A 66 5.99 10.44 1.33
C ASP A 66 6.29 9.13 2.06
N LEU A 67 5.93 9.05 3.35
CA LEU A 67 6.25 7.90 4.19
C LEU A 67 5.62 6.59 3.69
N PHE A 68 4.43 6.64 3.09
CA PHE A 68 3.79 5.44 2.53
C PHE A 68 4.54 4.95 1.29
N ALA A 69 4.96 5.86 0.40
CA ALA A 69 5.75 5.51 -0.77
C ALA A 69 7.08 4.84 -0.35
N GLU A 70 7.75 5.42 0.64
CA GLU A 70 8.99 4.87 1.19
C GLU A 70 8.78 3.49 1.83
N ALA A 71 7.71 3.33 2.60
CA ALA A 71 7.32 2.04 3.19
C ALA A 71 7.09 0.96 2.12
N ILE A 72 6.34 1.28 1.05
CA ILE A 72 6.08 0.35 -0.05
C ILE A 72 7.39 0.00 -0.78
N ALA A 73 8.27 0.98 -1.01
CA ALA A 73 9.57 0.74 -1.62
C ALA A 73 10.47 -0.16 -0.76
N GLY A 74 10.54 0.07 0.55
CA GLY A 74 11.28 -0.78 1.49
C GLY A 74 10.75 -2.20 1.53
N LYS A 75 9.42 -2.37 1.58
CA LYS A 75 8.77 -3.67 1.49
C LYS A 75 9.03 -4.37 0.15
N ALA A 76 9.01 -3.63 -0.95
CA ALA A 76 9.31 -4.17 -2.28
C ALA A 76 10.76 -4.67 -2.34
N ALA A 77 11.72 -3.91 -1.81
CA ALA A 77 13.13 -4.34 -1.70
C ALA A 77 13.27 -5.63 -0.88
N ALA A 78 12.54 -5.76 0.23
CA ALA A 78 12.53 -7.00 1.01
C ALA A 78 11.94 -8.18 0.21
N LYS A 79 10.83 -7.99 -0.51
CA LYS A 79 10.20 -9.04 -1.33
C LYS A 79 11.10 -9.58 -2.45
N ILE A 80 11.93 -8.74 -3.06
CA ILE A 80 12.91 -9.16 -4.09
C ILE A 80 14.19 -9.75 -3.48
N GLY A 81 14.26 -9.92 -2.15
CA GLY A 81 15.41 -10.49 -1.45
C GLY A 81 16.54 -9.51 -1.16
N ASN A 82 16.36 -8.20 -1.40
CA ASN A 82 17.36 -7.19 -1.10
C ASN A 82 17.14 -6.57 0.30
N THR A 83 17.36 -7.39 1.34
CA THR A 83 17.13 -7.00 2.74
C THR A 83 17.98 -5.81 3.18
N GLU A 84 19.21 -5.68 2.69
CA GLU A 84 20.08 -4.56 3.04
C GLU A 84 19.53 -3.23 2.50
N GLN A 85 19.08 -3.21 1.24
CA GLN A 85 18.43 -2.03 0.68
C GLN A 85 17.09 -1.74 1.38
N ALA A 86 16.31 -2.76 1.74
CA ALA A 86 15.07 -2.59 2.49
C ALA A 86 15.31 -1.89 3.82
N ASN A 87 16.28 -2.37 4.61
CA ASN A 87 16.64 -1.78 5.91
C ASN A 87 17.12 -0.34 5.76
N ARG A 88 17.93 -0.04 4.74
CA ARG A 88 18.36 1.33 4.44
C ARG A 88 17.17 2.24 4.13
N ILE A 89 16.25 1.78 3.27
CA ILE A 89 15.04 2.56 2.93
C ILE A 89 14.20 2.83 4.18
N PHE A 90 13.98 1.82 5.03
CA PHE A 90 13.20 2.02 6.25
C PHE A 90 13.87 2.98 7.23
N GLN A 91 15.19 2.87 7.42
CA GLN A 91 15.93 3.79 8.30
C GLN A 91 15.89 5.22 7.77
N ASP A 92 16.19 5.43 6.49
CA ASP A 92 16.18 6.76 5.87
C ASP A 92 14.77 7.39 5.94
N ALA A 93 13.73 6.58 5.76
CA ALA A 93 12.33 7.02 5.84
C ALA A 93 11.93 7.38 7.27
N GLU A 94 12.33 6.58 8.25
CA GLU A 94 12.14 6.87 9.67
C GLU A 94 12.82 8.19 10.05
N ASP A 95 14.12 8.32 9.77
CA ASP A 95 14.91 9.51 10.12
C ASP A 95 14.28 10.78 9.51
N LYS A 96 13.88 10.71 8.24
CA LYS A 96 13.25 11.84 7.55
C LYS A 96 11.85 12.16 8.10
N ALA A 97 11.04 11.16 8.43
CA ALA A 97 9.73 11.37 9.00
C ALA A 97 9.82 12.02 10.40
N LEU A 98 10.78 11.59 11.22
CA LEU A 98 11.04 12.17 12.54
C LEU A 98 11.58 13.61 12.46
N GLU A 99 12.40 13.92 11.46
CA GLU A 99 12.81 15.32 11.17
C GLU A 99 11.57 16.18 10.85
N LEU A 100 10.72 15.71 9.94
CA LEU A 100 9.58 16.48 9.43
C LEU A 100 8.46 16.68 10.46
N ILE A 101 8.31 15.79 11.43
CA ILE A 101 7.24 15.89 12.43
C ILE A 101 7.47 17.01 13.45
N GLY A 102 8.73 17.42 13.62
CA GLY A 102 9.13 18.54 14.48
C GLY A 102 8.92 19.92 13.85
N HIS A 103 8.58 20.01 12.57
CA HIS A 103 8.42 21.29 11.86
C HIS A 103 6.97 21.79 11.86
N GLU A 104 6.79 23.12 11.95
CA GLU A 104 5.47 23.79 12.05
C GLU A 104 4.52 23.47 10.88
N LEU A 105 5.05 23.12 9.71
CA LEU A 105 4.27 22.80 8.51
C LEU A 105 3.83 21.32 8.41
N ARG A 106 4.05 20.51 9.47
CA ARG A 106 3.68 19.07 9.63
C ARG A 106 3.18 18.40 8.34
N THR A 107 4.12 18.01 7.48
CA THR A 107 3.82 17.22 6.29
C THR A 107 3.59 15.74 6.61
N ILE A 108 4.10 15.29 7.76
CA ILE A 108 3.87 13.96 8.33
C ILE A 108 3.07 14.10 9.63
N ASN A 109 2.08 13.23 9.82
CA ASN A 109 1.29 13.19 11.05
C ASN A 109 1.64 11.96 11.93
N TYR A 110 1.17 11.96 13.18
CA TYR A 110 1.43 10.87 14.11
C TYR A 110 0.77 9.55 13.69
N GLU A 111 -0.38 9.58 13.00
CA GLU A 111 -1.02 8.38 12.46
C GLU A 111 -0.12 7.67 11.44
N GLN A 112 0.53 8.41 10.54
CA GLN A 112 1.42 7.85 9.51
C GLN A 112 2.64 7.15 10.14
N LEU A 113 3.25 7.75 11.16
CA LEU A 113 4.35 7.10 11.90
C LEU A 113 3.85 5.86 12.63
N ALA A 114 2.71 5.94 13.31
CA ALA A 114 2.15 4.79 14.01
C ALA A 114 1.84 3.65 13.03
N TRP A 115 1.24 3.94 11.88
CA TRP A 115 1.01 2.99 10.80
C TRP A 115 2.32 2.37 10.29
N PHE A 116 3.36 3.19 10.09
CA PHE A 116 4.66 2.74 9.61
C PHE A 116 5.27 1.69 10.56
N TYR A 117 5.23 1.95 11.87
CA TYR A 117 5.70 1.00 12.88
C TYR A 117 4.77 -0.18 13.13
N CYS A 118 3.52 -0.13 12.66
CA CYS A 118 2.63 -1.29 12.69
C CYS A 118 2.90 -2.24 11.51
N PHE A 119 3.04 -1.70 10.29
CA PHE A 119 2.90 -2.50 9.06
C PHE A 119 4.13 -2.48 8.16
N ALA A 120 4.90 -1.39 8.13
CA ALA A 120 6.06 -1.25 7.25
C ALA A 120 7.33 -1.81 7.89
N ALA A 121 7.72 -1.23 9.03
CA ALA A 121 8.90 -1.60 9.82
C ALA A 121 8.47 -1.87 11.28
N PRO A 122 7.95 -3.08 11.58
CA PRO A 122 7.33 -3.38 12.86
C PRO A 122 8.21 -3.09 14.08
N ASP A 123 7.74 -2.19 14.96
CA ASP A 123 8.31 -1.90 16.28
C ASP A 123 7.16 -1.60 17.24
N ALA A 124 6.83 -2.55 18.10
CA ALA A 124 5.66 -2.46 18.98
C ALA A 124 5.71 -1.24 19.91
N ASN A 125 6.88 -0.90 20.45
CA ASN A 125 7.05 0.21 21.38
C ASN A 125 6.87 1.56 20.68
N LYS A 126 7.48 1.73 19.49
CA LYS A 126 7.30 2.96 18.71
C LYS A 126 5.86 3.05 18.18
N ALA A 127 5.26 1.94 17.75
CA ALA A 127 3.89 1.90 17.26
C ALA A 127 2.90 2.40 18.31
N ILE A 128 2.99 1.93 19.56
CA ILE A 128 2.08 2.38 20.63
C ILE A 128 2.36 3.82 21.06
N GLU A 129 3.63 4.26 21.07
CA GLU A 129 3.97 5.65 21.38
C GLU A 129 3.33 6.63 20.39
N TRP A 130 3.53 6.40 19.09
CA TRP A 130 2.99 7.27 18.05
C TRP A 130 1.47 7.16 17.91
N ALA A 131 0.90 5.97 18.10
CA ALA A 131 -0.54 5.79 18.06
C ALA A 131 -1.25 6.52 19.21
N ASN A 132 -0.67 6.52 20.41
CA ASN A 132 -1.21 7.31 21.53
C ASN A 132 -1.19 8.82 21.21
N LYS A 133 -0.10 9.32 20.62
CA LYS A 133 0.00 10.72 20.19
C LYS A 133 -1.04 11.04 19.12
N ALA A 134 -1.23 10.16 18.13
CA ALA A 134 -2.24 10.32 17.10
C ALA A 134 -3.66 10.41 17.68
N TYR A 135 -4.04 9.42 18.50
CA TYR A 135 -5.36 9.38 19.14
C TYR A 135 -5.60 10.55 20.10
N SER A 136 -4.55 11.05 20.77
CA SER A 136 -4.68 12.22 21.64
C SER A 136 -4.99 13.52 20.89
N ILE A 137 -4.57 13.63 19.63
CA ILE A 137 -4.93 14.78 18.77
C ILE A 137 -6.34 14.59 18.20
N GLU A 138 -6.65 13.40 17.70
CA GLU A 138 -7.92 13.12 17.02
C GLU A 138 -8.63 11.91 17.65
N PRO A 139 -9.17 12.06 18.88
CA PRO A 139 -9.76 10.93 19.60
C PRO A 139 -11.00 10.39 18.89
N ASN A 140 -11.67 11.18 18.05
CA ASN A 140 -12.84 10.75 17.29
C ASN A 140 -12.50 10.17 15.91
N SER A 141 -11.21 10.06 15.54
CA SER A 141 -10.79 9.45 14.27
C SER A 141 -10.88 7.92 14.38
N PRO A 142 -11.72 7.24 13.57
CA PRO A 142 -11.76 5.78 13.53
C PRO A 142 -10.41 5.18 13.14
N THR A 143 -9.62 5.88 12.32
CA THR A 143 -8.29 5.44 11.90
C THR A 143 -7.30 5.51 13.06
N ALA A 144 -7.27 6.63 13.81
CA ALA A 144 -6.38 6.78 14.96
C ALA A 144 -6.71 5.76 16.05
N ALA A 145 -8.01 5.54 16.30
CA ALA A 145 -8.50 4.52 17.22
C ALA A 145 -8.10 3.10 16.77
N ALA A 146 -8.28 2.77 15.50
CA ALA A 146 -7.92 1.46 14.96
C ALA A 146 -6.40 1.19 15.03
N ILE A 147 -5.57 2.17 14.69
CA ILE A 147 -4.11 2.08 14.79
C ILE A 147 -3.68 1.91 16.25
N LEU A 148 -4.24 2.70 17.17
CA LEU A 148 -3.95 2.54 18.60
C LEU A 148 -4.38 1.16 19.12
N ALA A 149 -5.55 0.68 18.73
CA ALA A 149 -6.00 -0.64 19.13
C ALA A 149 -5.09 -1.75 18.59
N TYR A 150 -4.65 -1.64 17.33
CA TYR A 150 -3.69 -2.57 16.76
C TYR A 150 -2.35 -2.54 17.51
N SER A 151 -1.82 -1.33 17.77
CA SER A 151 -0.61 -1.13 18.56
C SER A 151 -0.74 -1.73 19.97
N LEU A 152 -1.91 -1.65 20.60
CA LEU A 152 -2.17 -2.27 21.91
C LEU A 152 -2.11 -3.80 21.81
N VAL A 153 -2.69 -4.42 20.78
CA VAL A 153 -2.63 -5.88 20.61
C VAL A 153 -1.21 -6.38 20.41
N ILE A 154 -0.41 -5.73 19.57
CA ILE A 154 1.01 -6.14 19.36
C ILE A 154 1.91 -5.85 20.58
N ASN A 155 1.38 -5.20 21.62
CA ASN A 155 2.01 -5.00 22.94
C ASN A 155 1.32 -5.84 24.04
N ASP A 156 0.57 -6.88 23.68
CA ASP A 156 -0.15 -7.78 24.60
C ASP A 156 -1.23 -7.09 25.46
N GLN A 157 -1.69 -5.90 25.09
CA GLN A 157 -2.73 -5.12 25.79
C GLN A 157 -4.12 -5.32 25.16
N THR A 158 -4.49 -6.58 24.95
CA THR A 158 -5.70 -7.01 24.20
C THR A 158 -7.01 -6.44 24.78
N ASP A 159 -7.16 -6.37 26.10
CA ASP A 159 -8.40 -5.89 26.75
C ASP A 159 -8.68 -4.41 26.45
N TRP A 160 -7.62 -3.60 26.40
CA TRP A 160 -7.71 -2.17 26.09
C TRP A 160 -8.02 -1.98 24.60
N ALA A 161 -7.38 -2.77 23.73
CA ALA A 161 -7.65 -2.76 22.31
C ALA A 161 -9.11 -3.04 21.98
N LYS A 162 -9.70 -4.07 22.63
CA LYS A 162 -11.11 -4.44 22.43
C LYS A 162 -12.05 -3.30 22.79
N THR A 163 -11.85 -2.69 23.94
CA THR A 163 -12.66 -1.54 24.40
C THR A 163 -12.59 -0.39 23.39
N LEU A 164 -11.44 -0.21 22.75
CA LEU A 164 -11.25 0.87 21.80
C LEU A 164 -12.00 0.59 20.48
N ILE A 165 -11.86 -0.59 19.88
CA ILE A 165 -12.50 -0.89 18.58
C ILE A 165 -14.03 -0.97 18.64
N ASP A 166 -14.60 -1.43 19.77
CA ASP A 166 -16.06 -1.57 19.94
C ASP A 166 -16.81 -0.22 19.83
N ASN A 167 -16.10 0.91 19.91
CA ASN A 167 -16.68 2.26 19.86
C ASN A 167 -16.65 2.93 18.48
N TYR A 168 -16.05 2.30 17.46
CA TYR A 168 -15.85 2.90 16.14
C TYR A 168 -16.32 2.00 15.00
N GLU A 169 -16.56 2.59 13.84
CA GLU A 169 -16.78 1.81 12.61
C GLU A 169 -15.52 1.03 12.25
N HIS A 170 -15.69 -0.25 11.91
CA HIS A 170 -14.58 -1.14 11.63
C HIS A 170 -14.00 -0.90 10.21
N ASN A 171 -12.89 -0.17 10.15
CA ASN A 171 -12.00 -0.12 8.99
C ASN A 171 -11.12 -1.38 8.90
N GLN A 172 -10.25 -1.48 7.89
CA GLN A 172 -9.38 -2.65 7.69
C GLN A 172 -8.49 -2.95 8.89
N ILE A 173 -7.90 -1.91 9.51
CA ILE A 173 -7.03 -2.06 10.68
C ILE A 173 -7.83 -2.54 11.89
N ALA A 174 -9.04 -2.01 12.10
CA ALA A 174 -9.92 -2.43 13.20
C ALA A 174 -10.34 -3.90 13.07
N GLU A 175 -10.65 -4.37 11.86
CA GLU A 175 -10.95 -5.80 11.63
C GLU A 175 -9.72 -6.69 11.83
N LEU A 176 -8.55 -6.23 11.40
CA LEU A 176 -7.30 -6.94 11.66
C LEU A 176 -7.00 -7.05 13.17
N THR A 177 -7.23 -5.97 13.92
CA THR A 177 -7.13 -5.95 15.39
C THR A 177 -8.13 -6.92 16.02
N LEU A 178 -9.41 -6.88 15.58
CA LEU A 178 -10.45 -7.79 16.06
C LEU A 178 -10.08 -9.25 15.83
N ALA A 179 -9.55 -9.58 14.66
CA ALA A 179 -9.10 -10.94 14.36
C ALA A 179 -7.99 -11.40 15.31
N GLN A 180 -7.00 -10.56 15.61
CA GLN A 180 -5.95 -10.92 16.57
C GLN A 180 -6.49 -11.09 18.00
N ILE A 181 -7.47 -10.27 18.41
CA ILE A 181 -8.19 -10.45 19.68
C ILE A 181 -8.94 -11.80 19.70
N GLN A 182 -9.59 -12.18 18.60
CA GLN A 182 -10.28 -13.46 18.49
C GLN A 182 -9.30 -14.64 18.56
N LEU A 183 -8.12 -14.52 17.93
CA LEU A 183 -7.05 -15.52 18.04
C LEU A 183 -6.57 -15.69 19.48
N SER A 184 -6.33 -14.60 20.21
CA SER A 184 -5.89 -14.67 21.62
C SER A 184 -6.97 -15.22 22.55
N GLN A 185 -8.24 -15.11 22.17
CA GLN A 185 -9.39 -15.69 22.88
C GLN A 185 -9.69 -17.15 22.49
N GLY A 186 -8.87 -17.77 21.64
CA GLY A 186 -9.09 -19.15 21.21
C GLY A 186 -10.27 -19.32 20.24
N GLN A 187 -10.57 -18.30 19.44
CA GLN A 187 -11.64 -18.29 18.42
C GLN A 187 -11.06 -18.26 16.98
N PRO A 188 -10.30 -19.28 16.56
CA PRO A 188 -9.58 -19.25 15.29
C PRO A 188 -10.51 -19.19 14.06
N ASP A 189 -11.63 -19.92 14.07
CA ASP A 189 -12.56 -19.92 12.94
C ASP A 189 -13.18 -18.54 12.69
N LEU A 190 -13.53 -17.83 13.77
CA LEU A 190 -14.06 -16.47 13.69
C LEU A 190 -12.97 -15.48 13.25
N ALA A 191 -11.74 -15.65 13.75
CA ALA A 191 -10.61 -14.84 13.34
C ALA A 191 -10.31 -14.98 11.85
N ILE A 192 -10.38 -16.19 11.30
CA ILE A 192 -10.17 -16.45 9.87
C ILE A 192 -11.18 -15.67 9.03
N GLU A 193 -12.46 -15.70 9.38
CA GLU A 193 -13.50 -14.94 8.65
C GLU A 193 -13.29 -13.42 8.78
N THR A 194 -12.94 -12.95 9.97
CA THR A 194 -12.61 -11.53 10.18
C THR A 194 -11.39 -11.09 9.38
N LEU A 195 -10.33 -11.91 9.28
CA LEU A 195 -9.15 -11.63 8.45
C LEU A 195 -9.50 -11.56 6.97
N LYS A 196 -10.35 -12.46 6.46
CA LYS A 196 -10.82 -12.42 5.07
C LYS A 196 -11.61 -11.14 4.78
N SER A 197 -12.45 -10.71 5.72
CA SER A 197 -13.16 -9.43 5.63
C SER A 197 -12.19 -8.24 5.59
N ALA A 198 -11.19 -8.24 6.46
CA ALA A 198 -10.18 -7.17 6.50
C ALA A 198 -9.42 -7.08 5.17
N ILE A 199 -9.01 -8.22 4.61
CA ILE A 199 -8.36 -8.29 3.30
C ILE A 199 -9.29 -7.78 2.19
N ALA A 200 -10.58 -8.11 2.23
CA ALA A 200 -11.53 -7.72 1.19
C ALA A 200 -11.74 -6.20 1.08
N LYS A 201 -11.55 -5.42 2.17
CA LYS A 201 -11.70 -3.95 2.14
C LYS A 201 -10.63 -3.25 1.29
N ASP A 202 -9.39 -3.68 1.40
CA ASP A 202 -8.28 -3.21 0.56
C ASP A 202 -7.26 -4.34 0.35
N PRO A 203 -7.47 -5.20 -0.67
CA PRO A 203 -6.66 -6.40 -0.88
C PRO A 203 -5.17 -6.15 -1.18
N GLY A 204 -4.83 -4.92 -1.60
CA GLY A 204 -3.50 -4.53 -2.05
C GLY A 204 -2.63 -3.89 -0.96
N SER A 205 -3.22 -3.51 0.16
CA SER A 205 -2.54 -2.81 1.25
C SER A 205 -1.49 -3.67 1.97
N LEU A 206 -0.62 -3.03 2.76
CA LEU A 206 0.35 -3.74 3.59
C LEU A 206 -0.34 -4.48 4.76
N GLU A 207 -1.47 -3.96 5.22
CA GLU A 207 -2.35 -4.56 6.20
C GLU A 207 -2.95 -5.85 5.67
N ALA A 208 -3.43 -5.87 4.42
CA ALA A 208 -3.92 -7.08 3.77
C ALA A 208 -2.80 -8.11 3.58
N GLU A 209 -1.58 -7.69 3.26
CA GLU A 209 -0.44 -8.61 3.27
C GLU A 209 -0.19 -9.20 4.66
N HIS A 210 -0.24 -8.38 5.70
CA HIS A 210 -0.06 -8.86 7.06
C HIS A 210 -1.17 -9.86 7.45
N ALA A 211 -2.42 -9.54 7.15
CA ALA A 211 -3.56 -10.43 7.36
C ALA A 211 -3.41 -11.77 6.60
N LYS A 212 -2.93 -11.75 5.36
CA LYS A 212 -2.62 -12.97 4.57
C LYS A 212 -1.53 -13.82 5.24
N LYS A 213 -0.53 -13.20 5.86
CA LYS A 213 0.50 -13.94 6.62
C LYS A 213 -0.08 -14.62 7.86
N ILE A 214 -0.98 -13.93 8.59
CA ILE A 214 -1.68 -14.53 9.74
C ILE A 214 -2.55 -15.70 9.27
N LEU A 215 -3.33 -15.55 8.19
CA LEU A 215 -4.12 -16.65 7.63
C LEU A 215 -3.26 -17.89 7.33
N ALA A 216 -2.10 -17.68 6.69
CA ALA A 216 -1.18 -18.77 6.35
C ALA A 216 -0.60 -19.48 7.59
N GLN A 217 -0.44 -18.78 8.73
CA GLN A 217 -0.02 -19.40 10.00
C GLN A 217 -1.10 -20.32 10.60
N HIS A 218 -2.35 -20.17 10.16
CA HIS A 218 -3.49 -20.96 10.58
C HIS A 218 -4.01 -21.88 9.47
N ASP A 219 -3.15 -22.24 8.51
CA ASP A 219 -3.47 -23.12 7.37
C ASP A 219 -4.68 -22.66 6.53
N ALA A 220 -4.95 -21.36 6.53
CA ALA A 220 -6.01 -20.72 5.76
C ALA A 220 -5.44 -19.86 4.64
N GLU A 221 -6.21 -19.71 3.56
CA GLU A 221 -5.87 -18.82 2.45
C GLU A 221 -7.05 -17.88 2.16
N TYR A 222 -6.73 -16.68 1.71
CA TYR A 222 -7.71 -15.75 1.20
C TYR A 222 -7.99 -16.04 -0.28
N ILE A 223 -9.22 -16.43 -0.58
CA ILE A 223 -9.69 -16.63 -1.94
C ILE A 223 -10.52 -15.39 -2.34
N PRO A 224 -10.12 -14.66 -3.40
CA PRO A 224 -10.89 -13.53 -3.91
C PRO A 224 -12.33 -13.94 -4.28
N PRO A 225 -13.34 -13.09 -4.06
CA PRO A 225 -14.73 -13.41 -4.43
C PRO A 225 -14.94 -13.52 -5.94
N VAL A 226 -14.04 -12.94 -6.73
CA VAL A 226 -14.02 -13.00 -8.19
C VAL A 226 -12.64 -13.46 -8.63
N ASP A 227 -12.60 -14.46 -9.51
CA ASP A 227 -11.37 -14.96 -10.10
C ASP A 227 -10.71 -13.87 -10.99
N PRO A 228 -9.48 -13.42 -10.65
CA PRO A 228 -8.76 -12.42 -11.43
C PRO A 228 -8.47 -12.88 -12.87
N ASP A 229 -8.20 -14.17 -13.08
CA ASP A 229 -7.86 -14.72 -14.40
C ASP A 229 -9.08 -14.72 -15.33
N ILE A 230 -10.25 -15.06 -14.80
CA ILE A 230 -11.52 -14.96 -15.55
C ILE A 230 -11.78 -13.50 -15.94
N THR A 231 -11.60 -12.56 -15.00
CA THR A 231 -11.81 -11.14 -15.27
C THR A 231 -10.84 -10.63 -16.33
N LEU A 232 -9.57 -11.02 -16.25
CA LEU A 232 -8.55 -10.65 -17.24
C LEU A 232 -8.86 -11.23 -18.62
N ALA A 233 -9.34 -12.48 -18.71
CA ALA A 233 -9.73 -13.10 -19.97
C ALA A 233 -10.89 -12.34 -20.64
N VAL A 234 -11.90 -11.92 -19.87
CA VAL A 234 -13.02 -11.11 -20.37
C VAL A 234 -12.52 -9.76 -20.91
N LEU A 235 -11.61 -9.10 -20.18
CA LEU A 235 -11.00 -7.84 -20.63
C LEU A 235 -10.21 -8.02 -21.93
N LYS A 236 -9.38 -9.07 -22.02
CA LYS A 236 -8.60 -9.38 -23.22
C LYS A 236 -9.48 -9.68 -24.43
N ASN A 237 -10.60 -10.36 -24.24
CA ASN A 237 -11.55 -10.64 -25.32
C ASN A 237 -12.28 -9.37 -25.80
N SER A 238 -12.48 -8.40 -24.90
CA SER A 238 -13.22 -7.16 -25.21
C SER A 238 -12.32 -6.07 -25.80
N PHE A 239 -11.07 -5.95 -25.32
CA PHE A 239 -10.16 -4.85 -25.65
C PHE A 239 -8.90 -5.29 -26.41
N GLY A 240 -8.74 -6.59 -26.66
CA GLY A 240 -7.55 -7.17 -27.26
C GLY A 240 -6.50 -7.60 -26.22
N GLN A 241 -5.43 -8.25 -26.69
CA GLN A 241 -4.40 -8.83 -25.81
C GLN A 241 -3.67 -7.77 -24.96
N ALA A 242 -3.47 -6.58 -25.51
CA ALA A 242 -2.94 -5.42 -24.79
C ALA A 242 -4.10 -4.62 -24.17
N VAL A 243 -4.59 -5.08 -23.02
CA VAL A 243 -5.70 -4.43 -22.29
C VAL A 243 -5.37 -2.97 -21.97
N VAL A 244 -4.12 -2.71 -21.58
CA VAL A 244 -3.59 -1.35 -21.41
C VAL A 244 -2.56 -1.10 -22.51
N PRO A 245 -2.74 -0.07 -23.36
CA PRO A 245 -1.75 0.28 -24.36
C PRO A 245 -0.52 0.93 -23.72
N VAL A 246 0.64 0.84 -24.37
CA VAL A 246 1.83 1.60 -23.98
C VAL A 246 1.64 3.06 -24.41
N PHE A 247 1.92 4.01 -23.52
CA PHE A 247 1.84 5.42 -23.87
C PHE A 247 2.90 5.76 -24.93
N THR A 248 2.44 6.34 -26.03
CA THR A 248 3.31 6.80 -27.12
C THR A 248 3.07 8.29 -27.32
N PRO A 249 4.07 9.16 -27.04
CA PRO A 249 3.93 10.59 -27.27
C PRO A 249 3.52 10.93 -28.71
N PRO A 250 2.66 11.92 -28.94
CA PRO A 250 2.16 12.32 -30.26
C PRO A 250 3.27 12.50 -31.32
N GLU A 251 4.40 13.11 -30.94
CA GLU A 251 5.55 13.32 -31.83
C GLU A 251 6.17 12.01 -32.35
N LYS A 252 6.13 10.92 -31.57
CA LYS A 252 6.56 9.59 -32.00
C LYS A 252 5.53 8.93 -32.91
N ILE A 253 4.24 9.16 -32.69
CA ILE A 253 3.17 8.63 -33.54
C ILE A 253 3.26 9.27 -34.94
N ILE A 254 3.48 10.58 -35.00
CA ILE A 254 3.59 11.33 -36.26
C ILE A 254 4.84 10.88 -37.04
N SER A 255 5.99 10.76 -36.38
CA SER A 255 7.23 10.34 -37.06
C SER A 255 7.15 8.91 -37.61
N LEU A 256 6.54 7.97 -36.88
CA LEU A 256 6.29 6.62 -37.38
C LEU A 256 5.40 6.61 -38.63
N ARG A 257 4.33 7.41 -38.65
CA ARG A 257 3.42 7.50 -39.82
C ARG A 257 4.07 8.17 -41.03
N LEU A 258 4.95 9.15 -40.81
CA LEU A 258 5.69 9.82 -41.89
C LEU A 258 6.77 8.91 -42.48
N ASN A 259 7.48 8.14 -41.65
CA ASN A 259 8.49 7.19 -42.14
C ASN A 259 7.89 6.04 -42.96
N VAL A 260 6.70 5.55 -42.57
CA VAL A 260 5.98 4.50 -43.32
C VAL A 260 5.43 5.02 -44.65
N ARG A 261 5.09 6.32 -44.76
CA ARG A 261 4.59 6.93 -46.00
C ARG A 261 5.67 7.52 -46.90
N GLY A 262 6.87 7.79 -46.38
CA GLY A 262 8.00 8.34 -47.14
C GLY A 262 8.96 7.29 -47.69
N SER A 263 8.63 6.00 -47.56
CA SER A 263 9.39 4.87 -48.09
C SER A 263 8.68 4.15 -49.26
N GLU A 264 7.66 4.79 -49.84
CA GLU A 264 7.13 4.53 -51.20
C GLU A 264 7.72 5.51 -52.20
#